data_AF-A0A674K9E7-F1
#
_entry.id   AF-A0A674K9E7-F1
#
_cell.length_a   1.000
_cell.length_b   1.000
_cell.length_c   1.000
_cell.angle_alpha   90.00
_cell.angle_beta   90.00
_cell.angle_gamma   90.00
#
_symmetry.space_group_name_H-M   'P 1'
#
loop_
_entity.id
_entity.type
_entity.pdbx_description
1 polymer ?
#
loop_
_entity_poly.entity_id
_entity_poly.type
_entity_poly.pdbx_seq_one_letter_code
_entity_poly.pdbx_strand_id
1 'polypeptide(L)'
;INNECTSAELPASITNTSKLRERLVCMAPKQIAGNPQGLKFIHSTKSQERTRKRQQAIKLEPLPVLKVYQHHKQPEYIYQKNREHLLASISDNSLDIPFLNGLLPSFLSPQIHFPGKVLTPTPPKQLRTALKPSACKPSASPPSYVFNETEDVIKANITDPLKIIKIICENKNLGFLYMTPAVPKSSIKYDTFNLKIVNYDCINKNDYYTISQKAVIHTCDGEVEFMQLDRWEQEYLYHKTFTKIPIFAIFCKLKSFTEWRKNVRAKKISACRKALQENLFIVNASLRPAVLNVQEMCYRISDMGLCRIEKGYTYTLEEFRSTQFKQLDEVASRLAEFRELAKEVVRSACRTALLESGFTPDDYFYGSEQVTMVTGLAASSLLVIPHYERELYGETAEKMTYTEQANKRSHCRRLTCFIRLADYLIVNTMHVLAVKSVTTLLNYLSDKLKRTPAADVIQKWNTEEKIEVSEKKAVSGTAGQDEEESFLPMFLTELILEIHALLFAPSLDDFQEGIADIINQFQATVLSVANLVPDQYFDAFTRPIINNKTEEKTCGEGPSLSTMFKDDKHLQAIIQQIKVSNSFNFRFDFFC
;
A
#
# COMPACT_ATOMS: atom_id res chain seq x y z
N ILE A 1 -19.16 -14.50 -28.31
CA ILE A 1 -20.33 -13.82 -27.71
C ILE A 1 -20.17 -12.36 -28.06
N ASN A 2 -21.14 -11.86 -28.84
CA ASN A 2 -21.04 -10.68 -29.70
C ASN A 2 -20.73 -9.38 -28.94
N ASN A 3 -19.77 -8.62 -29.46
CA ASN A 3 -19.57 -7.20 -29.18
C ASN A 3 -20.42 -6.41 -30.18
N GLU A 4 -21.47 -5.73 -29.71
CA GLU A 4 -22.09 -4.63 -30.45
C GLU A 4 -21.43 -3.33 -30.00
N CYS A 5 -20.72 -2.70 -30.92
CA CYS A 5 -20.13 -1.37 -30.77
C CYS A 5 -21.03 -0.40 -31.53
N THR A 6 -21.93 0.29 -30.82
CA THR A 6 -22.73 1.37 -31.39
C THR A 6 -21.90 2.66 -31.46
N SER A 7 -21.72 3.13 -32.69
CA SER A 7 -21.20 4.44 -33.08
C SER A 7 -22.12 5.55 -32.59
N ALA A 8 -21.55 6.58 -31.97
CA ALA A 8 -22.21 7.86 -31.76
C ALA A 8 -21.27 8.97 -32.23
N GLU A 9 -21.71 9.68 -33.27
CA GLU A 9 -21.04 10.83 -33.87
C GLU A 9 -20.91 12.00 -32.89
N LEU A 10 -19.81 12.75 -33.02
CA LEU A 10 -19.52 13.99 -32.31
C LEU A 10 -20.24 15.18 -32.97
N PRO A 11 -20.69 16.18 -32.20
CA PRO A 11 -20.74 17.55 -32.68
C PRO A 11 -19.56 18.36 -32.14
N ALA A 12 -18.89 19.06 -33.05
CA ALA A 12 -17.92 20.10 -32.73
C ALA A 12 -18.64 21.37 -32.25
N SER A 13 -18.31 21.87 -31.05
CA SER A 13 -18.29 23.31 -30.80
C SER A 13 -17.42 23.67 -29.59
N ILE A 14 -16.92 24.88 -29.68
CA ILE A 14 -15.89 25.55 -28.88
C ILE A 14 -16.31 25.74 -27.41
N THR A 15 -15.28 25.91 -26.58
CA THR A 15 -15.27 26.35 -25.17
C THR A 15 -15.93 25.44 -24.12
N ASN A 16 -15.09 24.76 -23.34
CA ASN A 16 -15.28 24.63 -21.87
C ASN A 16 -14.00 24.06 -21.24
N THR A 17 -12.97 24.90 -21.14
CA THR A 17 -11.75 24.63 -20.34
C THR A 17 -12.10 24.33 -18.86
N SER A 18 -13.23 24.82 -18.38
CA SER A 18 -13.82 24.52 -17.07
C SER A 18 -14.31 23.08 -16.91
N LYS A 19 -14.98 22.51 -17.92
CA LYS A 19 -15.47 21.10 -17.87
C LYS A 19 -14.34 20.09 -17.90
N LEU A 20 -13.22 20.43 -18.54
CA LEU A 20 -12.02 19.59 -18.57
C LEU A 20 -11.31 19.62 -17.20
N ARG A 21 -11.24 20.79 -16.55
CA ARG A 21 -10.76 20.94 -15.16
C ARG A 21 -11.65 20.25 -14.13
N GLU A 22 -12.98 20.35 -14.23
CA GLU A 22 -13.91 19.64 -13.33
C GLU A 22 -13.84 18.12 -13.48
N ARG A 23 -13.53 17.61 -14.68
CA ARG A 23 -13.28 16.17 -14.91
C ARG A 23 -11.91 15.69 -14.42
N LEU A 24 -10.97 16.59 -14.18
CA LEU A 24 -9.61 16.29 -13.72
C LEU A 24 -9.43 16.46 -12.20
N VAL A 25 -10.29 17.24 -11.53
CA VAL A 25 -10.29 17.36 -10.07
C VAL A 25 -11.16 16.23 -9.47
N CYS A 26 -10.55 15.08 -9.22
CA CYS A 26 -11.20 14.00 -8.48
C CYS A 26 -11.35 14.38 -6.99
N MET A 27 -12.50 14.93 -6.62
CA MET A 27 -13.00 14.76 -5.25
C MET A 27 -13.33 13.28 -5.04
N ALA A 28 -12.79 12.66 -3.99
CA ALA A 28 -13.12 11.30 -3.62
C ALA A 28 -14.66 11.16 -3.46
N PRO A 29 -15.30 10.11 -4.02
CA PRO A 29 -16.72 9.88 -3.79
C PRO A 29 -16.99 9.79 -2.30
N LYS A 30 -17.95 10.59 -1.79
CA LYS A 30 -18.33 10.57 -0.37
C LYS A 30 -18.83 9.19 0.08
N GLN A 31 -19.16 8.29 -0.86
CA GLN A 31 -19.45 6.88 -0.62
C GLN A 31 -18.93 6.01 -1.77
N ILE A 32 -18.26 4.90 -1.43
CA ILE A 32 -17.89 3.84 -2.38
C ILE A 32 -19.18 3.10 -2.75
N ALA A 33 -19.67 3.30 -3.98
CA ALA A 33 -20.70 2.41 -4.53
C ALA A 33 -20.12 0.99 -4.59
N GLY A 34 -20.71 0.05 -3.86
CA GLY A 34 -20.24 -1.32 -3.81
C GLY A 34 -20.27 -1.98 -5.18
N ASN A 35 -19.15 -2.53 -5.63
CA ASN A 35 -19.04 -3.23 -6.91
C ASN A 35 -20.01 -4.43 -6.95
N PRO A 36 -21.01 -4.44 -7.85
CA PRO A 36 -21.98 -5.53 -7.96
C PRO A 36 -21.35 -6.86 -8.40
N GLN A 37 -20.16 -6.83 -9.02
CA GLN A 37 -19.38 -8.00 -9.45
C GLN A 37 -18.24 -8.37 -8.47
N GLY A 38 -18.15 -7.73 -7.31
CA GLY A 38 -17.17 -8.11 -6.29
C GLY A 38 -17.47 -9.51 -5.74
N LEU A 39 -16.45 -10.37 -5.65
CA LEU A 39 -16.55 -11.70 -5.02
C LEU A 39 -17.13 -11.56 -3.60
N LYS A 40 -18.41 -11.91 -3.43
CA LYS A 40 -19.09 -11.95 -2.14
C LYS A 40 -18.67 -13.23 -1.44
N PHE A 41 -17.74 -13.13 -0.50
CA PHE A 41 -17.46 -14.24 0.41
C PHE A 41 -18.68 -14.45 1.31
N ILE A 42 -19.43 -15.52 1.06
CA ILE A 42 -20.69 -15.86 1.75
C ILE A 42 -20.44 -16.13 3.25
N HIS A 43 -19.20 -16.47 3.63
CA HIS A 43 -18.83 -16.79 5.01
C HIS A 43 -17.70 -15.91 5.53
N SER A 44 -17.93 -15.31 6.70
CA SER A 44 -16.87 -14.66 7.48
C SER A 44 -15.88 -15.70 7.94
N THR A 45 -14.58 -15.50 7.68
CA THR A 45 -13.56 -16.42 8.17
C THR A 45 -13.44 -16.34 9.69
N LYS A 46 -13.09 -17.45 10.35
CA LYS A 46 -12.83 -17.48 11.81
C LYS A 46 -11.78 -16.44 12.25
N SER A 47 -10.88 -16.04 11.36
CA SER A 47 -9.89 -14.99 11.62
C SER A 47 -10.51 -13.59 11.59
N GLN A 48 -11.40 -13.30 10.63
CA GLN A 48 -12.14 -12.03 10.58
C GLN A 48 -13.10 -11.89 11.76
N GLU A 49 -13.75 -12.97 12.19
CA GLU A 49 -14.60 -12.96 13.40
C GLU A 49 -13.80 -12.65 14.66
N ARG A 50 -12.59 -13.23 14.79
CA ARG A 50 -11.68 -12.92 15.92
C ARG A 50 -11.21 -11.46 15.91
N THR A 51 -10.94 -10.91 14.73
CA THR A 51 -10.57 -9.50 14.59
C THR A 51 -11.74 -8.57 14.92
N ARG A 52 -12.94 -8.86 14.41
CA ARG A 52 -14.17 -8.12 14.75
C ARG A 52 -14.48 -8.17 16.24
N LYS A 53 -14.37 -9.34 16.88
CA LYS A 53 -14.56 -9.48 18.34
C LYS A 53 -13.53 -8.71 19.17
N ARG A 54 -12.31 -8.52 18.66
CA ARG A 54 -11.28 -7.68 19.31
C ARG A 54 -11.50 -6.19 19.13
N GLN A 55 -12.15 -5.78 18.03
CA GLN A 55 -12.45 -4.38 17.72
C GLN A 55 -13.75 -3.88 18.37
N GLN A 56 -14.63 -4.79 18.79
CA GLN A 56 -15.80 -4.43 19.58
C GLN A 56 -15.36 -3.94 20.97
N ALA A 57 -15.80 -2.75 21.35
CA ALA A 57 -15.57 -2.19 22.67
C ALA A 57 -16.10 -3.17 23.73
N ILE A 58 -15.23 -3.58 24.66
CA ILE A 58 -15.62 -4.47 25.76
C ILE A 58 -16.61 -3.69 26.62
N LYS A 59 -17.90 -4.08 26.56
CA LYS A 59 -18.94 -3.51 27.40
C LYS A 59 -18.73 -4.05 28.82
N LEU A 60 -17.96 -3.32 29.63
CA LEU A 60 -17.76 -3.65 31.04
C LEU A 60 -19.08 -3.42 31.77
N GLU A 61 -19.56 -4.41 32.52
CA GLU A 61 -20.72 -4.20 33.38
C GLU A 61 -20.36 -3.21 34.48
N PRO A 62 -21.20 -2.19 34.74
CA PRO A 62 -20.93 -1.22 35.78
C PRO A 62 -20.95 -1.89 37.15
N LEU A 63 -20.05 -1.46 38.04
CA LEU A 63 -20.03 -1.88 39.44
C LEU A 63 -21.43 -1.73 40.05
N PRO A 64 -21.87 -2.62 40.97
CA PRO A 64 -23.24 -2.63 41.50
C PRO A 64 -23.74 -1.27 41.99
N VAL A 65 -22.88 -0.49 42.65
CA VAL A 65 -23.17 0.87 43.12
C VAL A 65 -23.43 1.85 41.98
N LEU A 66 -22.63 1.78 40.91
CA LEU A 66 -22.80 2.58 39.70
C LEU A 66 -24.06 2.18 38.93
N LYS A 67 -24.43 0.89 38.95
CA LYS A 67 -25.68 0.40 38.34
C LYS A 67 -26.91 0.95 39.04
N VAL A 68 -26.91 1.01 40.37
CA VAL A 68 -27.99 1.63 41.17
C VAL A 68 -28.06 3.15 40.93
N TYR A 69 -26.90 3.82 40.87
CA TYR A 69 -26.84 5.24 40.56
C TYR A 69 -27.38 5.56 39.15
N GLN A 70 -26.97 4.77 38.14
CA GLN A 70 -27.45 4.90 36.76
C GLN A 70 -28.95 4.63 36.64
N HIS A 71 -29.50 3.68 37.41
CA HIS A 71 -30.93 3.39 37.42
C HIS A 71 -31.75 4.55 38.01
N HIS A 72 -31.27 5.18 39.09
CA HIS A 72 -31.97 6.30 39.73
C HIS A 72 -31.82 7.63 38.99
N LYS A 73 -30.65 7.90 38.39
CA LYS A 73 -30.36 9.20 37.77
C LYS A 73 -30.51 9.21 36.25
N GLN A 74 -30.71 8.04 35.63
CA GLN A 74 -30.90 7.86 34.18
C GLN A 74 -30.01 8.80 33.32
N PRO A 75 -28.69 8.80 33.52
CA PRO A 75 -27.80 9.75 32.86
C PRO A 75 -27.83 9.61 31.33
N GLU A 76 -27.99 8.39 30.81
CA GLU A 76 -28.14 8.12 29.37
C GLU A 76 -29.39 8.79 28.77
N TYR A 77 -30.50 8.84 29.50
CA TYR A 77 -31.70 9.56 29.07
C TYR A 77 -31.44 11.07 29.00
N ILE A 78 -30.69 11.61 29.96
CA ILE A 78 -30.29 13.03 29.98
C ILE A 78 -29.35 13.34 28.81
N TYR A 79 -28.35 12.50 28.55
CA TYR A 79 -27.45 12.66 27.40
C TYR A 79 -28.19 12.55 26.07
N GLN A 80 -29.14 11.63 25.97
CA GLN A 80 -29.96 11.46 24.77
C GLN A 80 -30.87 12.68 24.55
N LYS A 81 -31.53 13.19 25.59
CA LYS A 81 -32.36 14.39 25.50
C LYS A 81 -31.55 15.64 25.16
N ASN A 82 -30.33 15.77 25.69
CA ASN A 82 -29.41 16.86 25.35
C ASN A 82 -28.90 16.75 23.91
N ARG A 83 -28.65 15.53 23.43
CA ARG A 83 -28.28 15.27 22.04
C ARG A 83 -29.44 15.59 21.10
N GLU A 84 -30.66 15.21 21.45
CA GLU A 84 -31.87 15.56 20.71
C GLU A 84 -32.07 17.08 20.67
N HIS A 85 -31.81 17.78 21.78
CA HIS A 85 -31.85 19.25 21.84
C HIS A 85 -30.77 19.91 20.97
N LEU A 86 -29.55 19.36 20.95
CA LEU A 86 -28.46 19.80 20.07
C LEU A 86 -28.77 19.56 18.59
N LEU A 87 -29.40 18.43 18.27
CA LEU A 87 -29.82 18.12 16.90
C LEU A 87 -31.00 19.00 16.45
N ALA A 88 -31.94 19.28 17.37
CA ALA A 88 -33.06 20.18 17.12
C ALA A 88 -32.62 21.65 16.92
N SER A 89 -31.56 22.09 17.58
CA SER A 89 -30.98 23.43 17.39
C SER A 89 -30.15 23.56 16.11
N ILE A 90 -29.78 22.44 15.48
CA ILE A 90 -29.13 22.42 14.16
C ILE A 90 -30.17 22.45 13.03
N SER A 91 -31.43 22.07 13.30
CA SER A 91 -32.50 22.00 12.29
C SER A 91 -33.26 23.31 11.98
N ASP A 92 -32.98 24.42 12.67
CA ASP A 92 -33.56 25.74 12.34
C ASP A 92 -32.88 26.46 11.17
N ASN A 93 -31.81 25.90 10.60
CA ASN A 93 -31.23 26.37 9.34
C ASN A 93 -31.47 25.31 8.24
N SER A 94 -32.46 25.58 7.38
CA SER A 94 -32.99 24.70 6.34
C SER A 94 -31.99 24.39 5.21
N LEU A 95 -32.05 23.14 4.71
CA LEU A 95 -32.32 22.78 3.29
C LEU A 95 -32.39 21.24 3.14
N ASP A 96 -33.29 20.78 2.27
CA ASP A 96 -34.03 19.51 2.27
C ASP A 96 -33.30 18.22 1.82
N ILE A 97 -33.88 17.06 2.22
CA ILE A 97 -34.19 15.79 1.45
C ILE A 97 -33.95 14.49 2.29
N PRO A 98 -34.80 13.42 2.15
CA PRO A 98 -35.43 12.71 3.27
C PRO A 98 -34.93 11.28 3.60
N PHE A 99 -35.26 10.87 4.83
CA PHE A 99 -35.61 9.54 5.38
C PHE A 99 -35.35 8.25 4.57
N LEU A 100 -34.75 7.26 5.25
CA LEU A 100 -35.34 5.91 5.33
C LEU A 100 -34.88 5.12 6.57
N ASN A 101 -35.90 4.64 7.29
CA ASN A 101 -35.88 3.80 8.48
C ASN A 101 -35.41 2.36 8.22
N GLY A 102 -34.94 1.71 9.29
CA GLY A 102 -35.36 0.34 9.61
C GLY A 102 -34.29 -0.75 9.53
N LEU A 103 -33.89 -1.29 10.68
CA LEU A 103 -34.37 -2.59 11.19
C LEU A 103 -33.46 -3.11 12.34
N LEU A 104 -34.04 -3.16 13.54
CA LEU A 104 -33.60 -4.01 14.65
C LEU A 104 -33.98 -5.48 14.36
N PRO A 105 -33.25 -6.44 14.97
CA PRO A 105 -33.94 -7.61 15.53
C PRO A 105 -33.74 -7.79 17.03
N SER A 106 -34.78 -8.38 17.58
CA SER A 106 -35.20 -8.59 18.96
C SER A 106 -34.44 -9.67 19.74
N PHE A 107 -34.50 -9.49 21.06
CA PHE A 107 -34.16 -10.45 22.11
C PHE A 107 -35.07 -11.69 22.07
N LEU A 108 -34.50 -12.89 22.21
CA LEU A 108 -35.08 -14.02 22.94
C LEU A 108 -33.97 -14.97 23.42
N SER A 109 -33.95 -15.25 24.72
CA SER A 109 -33.20 -16.34 25.37
C SER A 109 -34.11 -17.56 25.52
N PRO A 110 -33.57 -18.80 25.54
CA PRO A 110 -33.71 -19.59 26.77
C PRO A 110 -32.55 -20.56 27.12
N GLN A 111 -32.41 -20.73 28.44
CA GLN A 111 -31.87 -21.79 29.33
C GLN A 111 -30.89 -22.90 28.88
N ILE A 112 -29.83 -22.97 29.70
CA ILE A 112 -29.00 -24.07 30.26
C ILE A 112 -29.41 -25.52 29.94
N HIS A 113 -28.43 -26.35 29.53
CA HIS A 113 -28.22 -27.74 29.99
C HIS A 113 -26.79 -28.22 29.63
N PHE A 114 -26.04 -28.77 30.60
CA PHE A 114 -24.86 -29.63 30.39
C PHE A 114 -25.34 -31.09 30.26
N PRO A 115 -24.69 -31.98 29.47
CA PRO A 115 -23.56 -32.77 30.01
C PRO A 115 -22.54 -33.27 28.96
N GLY A 116 -21.48 -33.95 29.45
CA GLY A 116 -20.90 -35.10 28.73
C GLY A 116 -19.43 -35.02 28.29
N LYS A 117 -18.53 -35.52 29.15
CA LYS A 117 -17.16 -35.92 28.80
C LYS A 117 -17.16 -37.01 27.71
N VAL A 118 -16.23 -36.93 26.76
CA VAL A 118 -15.73 -38.11 26.03
C VAL A 118 -14.20 -38.04 25.94
N LEU A 119 -13.58 -39.09 26.50
CA LEU A 119 -12.16 -39.43 26.48
C LEU A 119 -11.74 -39.95 25.11
N THR A 120 -10.52 -39.63 24.67
CA THR A 120 -9.74 -40.41 23.70
C THR A 120 -8.23 -40.29 24.00
N PRO A 121 -7.38 -41.24 23.54
CA PRO A 121 -6.47 -41.97 24.42
C PRO A 121 -5.01 -41.51 24.40
N THR A 122 -4.30 -41.99 25.42
CA THR A 122 -2.86 -41.91 25.70
C THR A 122 -1.98 -42.61 24.66
N PRO A 123 -0.76 -42.10 24.36
CA PRO A 123 0.25 -42.78 23.55
C PRO A 123 1.08 -43.81 24.36
N PRO A 124 1.83 -44.71 23.69
CA PRO A 124 2.21 -46.00 24.24
C PRO A 124 3.45 -46.00 25.16
N LYS A 125 3.47 -47.03 26.00
CA LYS A 125 4.49 -47.43 26.97
C LYS A 125 5.88 -47.60 26.31
N GLN A 126 6.92 -47.04 26.92
CA GLN A 126 8.31 -47.45 26.72
C GLN A 126 8.85 -48.17 27.97
N LEU A 127 9.80 -49.07 27.70
CA LEU A 127 10.25 -50.18 28.54
C LEU A 127 10.83 -49.78 29.91
N ARG A 128 10.51 -50.62 30.90
CA ARG A 128 11.18 -50.69 32.20
C ARG A 128 12.62 -51.13 32.02
N THR A 129 13.57 -50.27 32.39
CA THR A 129 14.93 -50.69 32.73
C THR A 129 14.95 -51.02 34.22
N ALA A 130 15.18 -52.29 34.54
CA ALA A 130 15.30 -52.80 35.89
C ALA A 130 16.58 -52.27 36.56
N LEU A 131 16.43 -51.50 37.63
CA LEU A 131 17.50 -51.21 38.58
C LEU A 131 17.35 -52.17 39.77
N LYS A 132 18.41 -52.95 40.02
CA LYS A 132 18.54 -53.93 41.09
C LYS A 132 18.45 -53.27 42.47
N PRO A 133 17.95 -53.97 43.51
CA PRO A 133 17.86 -53.44 44.86
C PRO A 133 19.27 -53.37 45.47
N SER A 134 19.83 -52.16 45.58
CA SER A 134 20.99 -51.91 46.43
C SER A 134 20.53 -51.84 47.87
N ALA A 135 21.11 -52.68 48.71
CA ALA A 135 20.83 -52.86 50.12
C ALA A 135 20.71 -51.54 50.88
N CYS A 136 19.63 -51.41 51.64
CA CYS A 136 19.46 -50.42 52.70
C CYS A 136 20.59 -50.58 53.72
N LYS A 137 21.49 -49.61 53.80
CA LYS A 137 22.25 -49.37 55.03
C LYS A 137 21.32 -48.66 56.02
N PRO A 138 21.32 -49.02 57.31
CA PRO A 138 20.47 -48.38 58.31
C PRO A 138 20.72 -46.88 58.38
N SER A 139 19.61 -46.14 58.50
CA SER A 139 19.51 -44.74 58.88
C SER A 139 20.66 -44.26 59.76
N ALA A 140 21.39 -43.23 59.30
CA ALA A 140 22.06 -42.33 60.23
C ALA A 140 21.00 -41.74 61.17
N SER A 141 21.32 -41.61 62.45
CA SER A 141 20.50 -40.92 63.45
C SER A 141 20.04 -39.54 62.94
N PRO A 142 18.87 -39.03 63.39
CA PRO A 142 18.46 -37.66 63.05
C PRO A 142 19.59 -36.69 63.43
N PRO A 143 19.95 -35.71 62.57
CA PRO A 143 20.83 -34.64 63.02
C PRO A 143 20.13 -33.93 64.19
N SER A 144 20.80 -33.85 65.34
CA SER A 144 20.29 -33.12 66.49
C SER A 144 20.22 -31.63 66.12
N TYR A 145 19.02 -31.09 65.91
CA TYR A 145 18.82 -29.67 65.62
C TYR A 145 18.80 -28.86 66.92
N VAL A 146 19.78 -29.06 67.81
CA VAL A 146 19.87 -28.31 69.07
C VAL A 146 20.69 -27.05 68.81
N PHE A 147 20.03 -25.89 68.84
CA PHE A 147 20.66 -24.59 68.68
C PHE A 147 20.45 -23.76 69.95
N ASN A 148 21.55 -23.27 70.52
CA ASN A 148 21.51 -22.46 71.73
C ASN A 148 21.23 -20.98 71.42
N GLU A 149 21.72 -20.48 70.27
CA GLU A 149 21.60 -19.08 69.85
C GLU A 149 21.04 -18.94 68.42
N THR A 150 20.37 -17.80 68.15
CA THR A 150 19.78 -17.48 66.84
C THR A 150 20.83 -17.29 65.75
N GLU A 151 22.02 -16.81 66.11
CA GLU A 151 23.14 -16.57 65.19
C GLU A 151 23.69 -17.87 64.58
N ASP A 152 23.63 -18.98 65.32
CA ASP A 152 24.09 -20.27 64.84
C ASP A 152 23.11 -20.90 63.84
N VAL A 153 21.81 -20.58 63.97
CA VAL A 153 20.78 -20.96 62.99
C VAL A 153 20.95 -20.18 61.68
N ILE A 154 21.31 -18.88 61.78
CA ILE A 154 21.59 -18.04 60.61
C ILE A 154 22.83 -18.56 59.87
N LYS A 155 23.92 -18.90 60.59
CA LYS A 155 25.12 -19.50 60.00
C LYS A 155 24.87 -20.84 59.31
N ALA A 156 23.91 -21.62 59.80
CA ALA A 156 23.53 -22.90 59.21
C ALA A 156 22.81 -22.76 57.84
N ASN A 157 22.40 -21.55 57.46
CA ASN A 157 21.81 -21.17 56.17
C ASN A 157 20.72 -22.15 55.67
N ILE A 158 19.76 -22.42 56.55
CA ILE A 158 18.71 -23.41 56.33
C ILE A 158 17.57 -22.77 55.54
N THR A 159 17.27 -23.36 54.38
CA THR A 159 16.25 -22.84 53.44
C THR A 159 15.06 -23.78 53.25
N ASP A 160 15.04 -24.96 53.89
CA ASP A 160 13.94 -25.92 53.78
C ASP A 160 12.92 -25.68 54.90
N PRO A 161 11.69 -25.22 54.59
CA PRO A 161 10.64 -24.93 55.56
C PRO A 161 10.39 -26.02 56.61
N LEU A 162 10.45 -27.30 56.23
CA LEU A 162 10.23 -28.41 57.17
C LEU A 162 11.34 -28.53 58.21
N LYS A 163 12.57 -28.14 57.86
CA LYS A 163 13.68 -28.09 58.81
C LYS A 163 13.56 -26.87 59.70
N ILE A 164 13.13 -25.73 59.16
CA ILE A 164 12.90 -24.50 59.93
C ILE A 164 11.83 -24.73 61.00
N ILE A 165 10.71 -25.39 60.64
CA ILE A 165 9.66 -25.76 61.59
C ILE A 165 10.21 -26.65 62.71
N LYS A 166 10.96 -27.72 62.36
CA LYS A 166 11.58 -28.61 63.35
C LYS A 166 12.50 -27.87 64.32
N ILE A 167 13.33 -26.97 63.81
CA ILE A 167 14.26 -26.16 64.63
C ILE A 167 13.50 -25.30 65.64
N ILE A 168 12.39 -24.68 65.23
CA ILE A 168 11.61 -23.80 66.11
C ILE A 168 10.79 -24.59 67.14
N CYS A 169 10.31 -25.78 66.78
CA CYS A 169 9.59 -26.66 67.70
C CYS A 169 10.52 -27.34 68.72
N GLU A 170 11.74 -27.72 68.32
CA GLU A 170 12.71 -28.40 69.18
C GLU A 170 13.44 -27.43 70.12
N ASN A 171 13.71 -26.19 69.69
CA ASN A 171 14.44 -25.18 70.47
C ASN A 171 13.51 -24.10 71.04
N LYS A 172 12.91 -24.38 72.19
CA LYS A 172 11.97 -23.44 72.84
C LYS A 172 12.61 -22.12 73.28
N ASN A 173 13.92 -22.10 73.44
CA ASN A 173 14.76 -20.96 73.80
C ASN A 173 14.87 -19.89 72.70
N LEU A 174 14.60 -20.20 71.43
CA LEU A 174 14.78 -19.25 70.33
C LEU A 174 13.63 -18.25 70.15
N GLY A 175 12.43 -18.54 70.70
CA GLY A 175 11.27 -17.65 70.64
C GLY A 175 10.65 -17.53 69.23
N PHE A 176 11.26 -16.73 68.36
CA PHE A 176 10.84 -16.49 66.98
C PHE A 176 12.05 -16.16 66.08
N LEU A 177 11.92 -16.38 64.78
CA LEU A 177 12.98 -16.10 63.79
C LEU A 177 12.43 -15.21 62.67
N TYR A 178 13.29 -14.33 62.15
CA TYR A 178 12.99 -13.56 60.95
C TYR A 178 13.43 -14.31 59.69
N MET A 179 12.63 -14.20 58.64
CA MET A 179 12.87 -14.82 57.36
C MET A 179 12.64 -13.83 56.22
N THR A 180 13.39 -13.97 55.14
CA THR A 180 13.26 -13.17 53.93
C THR A 180 13.43 -14.09 52.73
N PRO A 181 12.87 -13.79 51.54
CA PRO A 181 13.16 -14.57 50.34
C PRO A 181 14.67 -14.75 50.13
N ALA A 182 15.09 -16.00 49.90
CA ALA A 182 16.50 -16.34 49.74
C ALA A 182 17.11 -15.73 48.46
N VAL A 183 16.25 -15.45 47.47
CA VAL A 183 16.62 -14.93 46.16
C VAL A 183 15.64 -13.82 45.76
N PRO A 184 16.06 -12.78 45.02
CA PRO A 184 15.16 -11.74 44.52
C PRO A 184 14.02 -12.30 43.66
N LYS A 185 12.85 -11.62 43.68
CA LYS A 185 11.65 -11.97 42.89
C LYS A 185 11.89 -12.06 41.37
N SER A 186 12.95 -11.42 40.87
CA SER A 186 13.36 -11.45 39.46
C SER A 186 14.12 -12.71 39.05
N SER A 187 14.56 -13.54 40.00
CA SER A 187 15.36 -14.72 39.71
C SER A 187 14.52 -15.93 39.31
N ILE A 188 15.09 -16.78 38.44
CA ILE A 188 14.49 -18.07 38.03
C ILE A 188 14.35 -19.03 39.22
N LYS A 189 15.19 -18.87 40.25
CA LYS A 189 15.18 -19.70 41.47
C LYS A 189 14.27 -19.13 42.58
N TYR A 190 13.52 -18.06 42.27
CA TYR A 190 12.54 -17.53 43.20
C TYR A 190 11.39 -18.53 43.37
N ASP A 191 11.09 -18.83 44.62
CA ASP A 191 9.97 -19.65 45.05
C ASP A 191 9.45 -19.02 46.35
N THR A 192 8.13 -18.96 46.52
CA THR A 192 7.45 -18.36 47.68
C THR A 192 7.93 -18.96 49.00
N PHE A 193 8.26 -20.25 49.01
CA PHE A 193 8.72 -20.95 50.20
C PHE A 193 10.25 -21.08 50.30
N ASN A 194 11.01 -20.52 49.33
CA ASN A 194 12.46 -20.48 49.39
C ASN A 194 12.90 -19.26 50.22
N LEU A 195 12.80 -19.42 51.53
CA LEU A 195 13.10 -18.41 52.54
C LEU A 195 14.46 -18.69 53.18
N LYS A 196 15.17 -17.63 53.57
CA LYS A 196 16.39 -17.71 54.40
C LYS A 196 16.12 -17.06 55.76
N ILE A 197 16.73 -17.60 56.82
CA ILE A 197 16.68 -17.03 58.17
C ILE A 197 17.71 -15.91 58.26
N VAL A 198 17.31 -14.76 58.82
CA VAL A 198 18.10 -13.53 58.81
C VAL A 198 17.96 -12.81 60.15
N ASN A 199 18.95 -12.01 60.54
CA ASN A 199 18.83 -11.08 61.67
C ASN A 199 18.01 -9.84 61.27
N TYR A 200 17.44 -9.13 62.24
CA TYR A 200 16.59 -7.97 62.06
C TYR A 200 17.18 -6.90 61.12
N ASP A 201 18.48 -6.62 61.23
CA ASP A 201 19.15 -5.57 60.45
C ASP A 201 19.21 -5.86 58.94
N CYS A 202 19.09 -7.13 58.56
CA CYS A 202 19.20 -7.57 57.16
C CYS A 202 17.85 -7.86 56.51
N ILE A 203 16.76 -7.43 57.14
CA ILE A 203 15.38 -7.61 56.67
C ILE A 203 15.01 -6.54 55.65
N ASN A 204 14.27 -6.95 54.61
CA ASN A 204 13.52 -5.99 53.81
C ASN A 204 12.25 -5.56 54.56
N LYS A 205 12.22 -4.32 55.07
CA LYS A 205 11.10 -3.77 55.87
C LYS A 205 9.74 -3.87 55.18
N ASN A 206 9.73 -3.98 53.86
CA ASN A 206 8.51 -4.05 53.06
C ASN A 206 8.05 -5.49 52.75
N ASP A 207 8.89 -6.53 52.94
CA ASP A 207 8.53 -7.92 52.62
C ASP A 207 9.38 -8.90 53.43
N TYR A 208 8.85 -9.36 54.56
CA TYR A 208 9.51 -10.29 55.46
C TYR A 208 8.54 -11.17 56.22
N TYR A 209 9.05 -12.29 56.71
CA TYR A 209 8.29 -13.26 57.50
C TYR A 209 8.85 -13.35 58.90
N THR A 210 8.00 -13.57 59.89
CA THR A 210 8.40 -14.00 61.23
C THR A 210 7.76 -15.35 61.53
N ILE A 211 8.57 -16.30 61.99
CA ILE A 211 8.10 -17.65 62.33
C ILE A 211 8.32 -17.90 63.81
N SER A 212 7.27 -18.42 64.45
CA SER A 212 7.23 -18.78 65.86
C SER A 212 6.65 -20.18 66.01
N GLN A 213 6.67 -20.71 67.23
CA GLN A 213 6.09 -22.04 67.53
C GLN A 213 4.60 -22.15 67.23
N LYS A 214 3.86 -21.03 67.16
CA LYS A 214 2.41 -21.03 66.96
C LYS A 214 2.01 -20.63 65.54
N ALA A 215 2.79 -19.76 64.90
CA ALA A 215 2.39 -19.14 63.65
C ALA A 215 3.57 -18.58 62.86
N VAL A 216 3.33 -18.45 61.56
CA VAL A 216 4.10 -17.66 60.61
C VAL A 216 3.32 -16.39 60.29
N ILE A 217 3.97 -15.26 60.41
CA ILE A 217 3.40 -13.95 60.06
C ILE A 217 4.16 -13.45 58.84
N HIS A 218 3.44 -13.11 57.77
CA HIS A 218 4.01 -12.44 56.60
C HIS A 218 3.66 -10.96 56.66
N THR A 219 4.66 -10.09 56.63
CA THR A 219 4.48 -8.65 56.56
C THR A 219 4.90 -8.17 55.17
N CYS A 220 3.93 -7.70 54.39
CA CYS A 220 4.14 -7.16 53.04
C CYS A 220 3.51 -5.77 52.93
N ASP A 221 4.32 -4.74 52.67
CA ASP A 221 3.90 -3.34 52.48
C ASP A 221 2.92 -2.80 53.55
N GLY A 222 3.11 -3.23 54.82
CA GLY A 222 2.29 -2.81 55.97
C GLY A 222 1.09 -3.72 56.27
N GLU A 223 0.74 -4.64 55.36
CA GLU A 223 -0.27 -5.67 55.60
C GLU A 223 0.37 -6.88 56.31
N VAL A 224 -0.36 -7.45 57.27
CA VAL A 224 0.13 -8.54 58.12
C VAL A 224 -0.78 -9.75 57.97
N GLU A 225 -0.29 -10.80 57.32
CA GLU A 225 -0.99 -12.06 57.17
C GLU A 225 -0.54 -13.05 58.26
N PHE A 226 -1.48 -13.50 59.10
CA PHE A 226 -1.24 -14.49 60.13
C PHE A 226 -1.61 -15.90 59.62
N MET A 227 -0.66 -16.82 59.66
CA MET A 227 -0.87 -18.23 59.32
C MET A 227 -0.46 -19.13 60.48
N GLN A 228 -1.32 -20.06 60.88
CA GLN A 228 -0.95 -21.09 61.87
C GLN A 228 0.17 -21.97 61.32
N LEU A 229 1.08 -22.42 62.19
CA LEU A 229 2.27 -23.18 61.80
C LEU A 229 1.91 -24.47 61.04
N ASP A 230 0.94 -25.24 61.54
CA ASP A 230 0.47 -26.49 60.92
C ASP A 230 -0.13 -26.24 59.53
N ARG A 231 -0.86 -25.14 59.38
CA ARG A 231 -1.44 -24.73 58.09
C ARG A 231 -0.33 -24.33 57.11
N TRP A 232 0.68 -23.58 57.56
CA TRP A 232 1.80 -23.19 56.71
C TRP A 232 2.63 -24.39 56.26
N GLU A 233 2.83 -25.38 57.13
CA GLU A 233 3.44 -26.68 56.76
C GLU A 233 2.63 -27.37 55.66
N GLN A 234 1.31 -27.44 55.81
CA GLN A 234 0.41 -28.06 54.84
C GLN A 234 0.43 -27.32 53.49
N GLU A 235 0.42 -25.98 53.51
CA GLU A 235 0.51 -25.15 52.30
C GLU A 235 1.86 -25.36 51.58
N TYR A 236 2.96 -25.53 52.32
CA TYR A 236 4.25 -25.89 51.73
C TYR A 236 4.23 -27.27 51.06
N LEU A 237 3.60 -28.26 51.69
CA LEU A 237 3.46 -29.60 51.12
C LEU A 237 2.61 -29.56 49.85
N TYR A 238 1.52 -28.79 49.83
CA TYR A 238 0.72 -28.56 48.63
C TYR A 238 1.51 -27.82 47.55
N HIS A 239 2.29 -26.82 47.91
CA HIS A 239 3.15 -26.13 46.95
C HIS A 239 4.12 -27.13 46.27
N LYS A 240 4.78 -27.99 47.06
CA LYS A 240 5.66 -29.06 46.54
C LYS A 240 4.95 -30.06 45.62
N THR A 241 3.67 -30.37 45.85
CA THR A 241 2.90 -31.25 44.94
C THR A 241 2.48 -30.50 43.68
N PHE A 242 2.06 -29.24 43.78
CA PHE A 242 1.70 -28.41 42.64
C PHE A 242 2.88 -28.16 41.70
N THR A 243 4.08 -27.85 42.21
CA THR A 243 5.27 -27.63 41.36
C THR A 243 5.63 -28.87 40.53
N LYS A 244 5.26 -30.08 40.98
CA LYS A 244 5.50 -31.33 40.24
C LYS A 244 4.52 -31.58 39.09
N ILE A 245 3.37 -30.90 39.07
CA ILE A 245 2.41 -31.03 37.98
C ILE A 245 3.09 -30.48 36.71
N PRO A 246 3.08 -31.23 35.58
CA PRO A 246 3.85 -30.88 34.38
C PRO A 246 3.57 -29.46 33.86
N ILE A 247 2.34 -28.97 33.98
CA ILE A 247 1.97 -27.64 33.51
C ILE A 247 2.69 -26.53 34.29
N PHE A 248 2.83 -26.66 35.61
CA PHE A 248 3.52 -25.69 36.47
C PHE A 248 5.05 -25.83 36.36
N ALA A 249 5.56 -27.06 36.29
CA ALA A 249 6.98 -27.33 36.13
C ALA A 249 7.58 -26.71 34.84
N ILE A 250 6.81 -26.71 33.75
CA ILE A 250 7.25 -26.20 32.45
C ILE A 250 6.75 -24.75 32.22
N PHE A 251 5.86 -24.22 33.06
CA PHE A 251 5.24 -22.90 32.88
C PHE A 251 6.27 -21.79 32.64
N CYS A 252 7.30 -21.68 33.48
CA CYS A 252 8.33 -20.66 33.32
C CYS A 252 9.04 -20.78 31.96
N LYS A 253 9.39 -22.00 31.54
CA LYS A 253 10.01 -22.26 30.23
C LYS A 253 9.07 -21.89 29.08
N LEU A 254 7.79 -22.28 29.16
CA LEU A 254 6.77 -21.96 28.15
C LEU A 254 6.50 -20.46 28.06
N LYS A 255 6.40 -19.76 29.19
CA LYS A 255 6.20 -18.32 29.26
C LYS A 255 7.39 -17.59 28.62
N SER A 256 8.62 -17.93 29.03
CA SER A 256 9.84 -17.37 28.44
C SER A 256 9.94 -17.64 26.95
N PHE A 257 9.67 -18.87 26.50
CA PHE A 257 9.68 -19.22 25.07
C PHE A 257 8.61 -18.47 24.28
N THR A 258 7.41 -18.31 24.84
CA THR A 258 6.31 -17.60 24.19
C THR A 258 6.63 -16.12 24.02
N GLU A 259 7.18 -15.48 25.06
CA GLU A 259 7.57 -14.07 24.99
C GLU A 259 8.76 -13.87 24.05
N TRP A 260 9.76 -14.75 24.10
CA TRP A 260 10.86 -14.76 23.13
C TRP A 260 10.34 -14.90 21.70
N ARG A 261 9.46 -15.87 21.43
CA ARG A 261 8.88 -16.09 20.09
C ARG A 261 8.09 -14.87 19.61
N LYS A 262 7.33 -14.24 20.51
CA LYS A 262 6.57 -13.01 20.23
C LYS A 262 7.53 -11.87 19.87
N ASN A 263 8.60 -11.67 20.64
CA ASN A 263 9.60 -10.63 20.40
C ASN A 263 10.38 -10.86 19.10
N VAL A 264 10.81 -12.09 18.82
CA VAL A 264 11.47 -12.45 17.55
C VAL A 264 10.54 -12.19 16.37
N ARG A 265 9.27 -12.59 16.46
CA ARG A 265 8.29 -12.32 15.40
C ARG A 265 8.05 -10.83 15.21
N ALA A 266 7.87 -10.08 16.29
CA ALA A 266 7.70 -8.64 16.25
C ALA A 266 8.91 -7.95 15.59
N LYS A 267 10.13 -8.37 15.94
CA LYS A 267 11.38 -7.86 15.33
C LYS A 267 11.43 -8.17 13.83
N LYS A 268 11.15 -9.41 13.42
CA LYS A 268 11.12 -9.80 11.99
C LYS A 268 10.06 -9.01 11.20
N ILE A 269 8.84 -8.90 11.72
CA ILE A 269 7.74 -8.16 11.09
C ILE A 269 8.10 -6.66 10.98
N SER A 270 8.66 -6.08 12.04
CA SER A 270 9.09 -4.67 12.04
C SER A 270 10.19 -4.42 11.00
N ALA A 271 11.18 -5.32 10.89
CA ALA A 271 12.22 -5.22 9.88
C ALA A 271 11.65 -5.28 8.45
N CYS A 272 10.76 -6.24 8.16
CA CYS A 272 10.08 -6.31 6.87
C CYS A 272 9.23 -5.07 6.60
N ARG A 273 8.52 -4.54 7.60
CA ARG A 273 7.72 -3.33 7.47
C ARG A 273 8.59 -2.13 7.08
N LYS A 274 9.75 -1.95 7.73
CA LYS A 274 10.71 -0.90 7.38
C LYS A 274 11.22 -1.05 5.95
N ALA A 275 11.64 -2.25 5.56
CA ALA A 275 12.10 -2.52 4.19
C ALA A 275 11.01 -2.22 3.14
N LEU A 276 9.75 -2.56 3.40
CA LEU A 276 8.65 -2.23 2.49
C LEU A 276 8.38 -0.72 2.45
N GLN A 277 8.45 -0.03 3.59
CA GLN A 277 8.26 1.42 3.66
C GLN A 277 9.38 2.20 2.96
N GLU A 278 10.60 1.68 2.92
CA GLU A 278 11.74 2.30 2.25
C GLU A 278 11.67 2.10 0.73
N ASN A 279 11.33 0.89 0.26
CA ASN A 279 11.42 0.53 -1.16
C ASN A 279 10.13 0.76 -1.96
N LEU A 280 8.94 0.68 -1.35
CA LEU A 280 7.67 0.82 -2.06
C LEU A 280 7.07 2.22 -1.89
N PHE A 281 6.95 2.95 -3.00
CA PHE A 281 6.30 4.27 -3.01
C PHE A 281 4.81 4.21 -2.72
N ILE A 282 4.14 3.12 -3.12
CA ILE A 282 2.70 2.88 -2.85
C ILE A 282 2.41 2.80 -1.34
N VAL A 283 3.40 2.47 -0.50
CA VAL A 283 3.15 2.40 0.96
C VAL A 283 3.07 3.80 1.57
N ASN A 284 3.75 4.79 1.01
CA ASN A 284 3.73 6.16 1.48
C ASN A 284 2.38 6.83 1.13
N ALA A 285 1.80 7.57 2.09
CA ALA A 285 0.46 8.15 1.96
C ALA A 285 0.38 9.30 0.95
N SER A 286 1.44 10.11 0.82
CA SER A 286 1.52 11.23 -0.11
C SER A 286 1.96 10.80 -1.51
N LEU A 287 2.87 9.83 -1.62
CA LEU A 287 3.36 9.34 -2.92
C LEU A 287 2.39 8.38 -3.63
N ARG A 288 1.62 7.57 -2.89
CA ARG A 288 0.63 6.64 -3.45
C ARG A 288 -0.36 7.30 -4.42
N PRO A 289 -1.12 8.33 -4.02
CA PRO A 289 -2.09 8.94 -4.92
C PRO A 289 -1.42 9.53 -6.17
N ALA A 290 -0.21 10.07 -6.03
CA ALA A 290 0.52 10.61 -7.17
C ALA A 290 0.95 9.54 -8.18
N VAL A 291 1.45 8.36 -7.75
CA VAL A 291 1.71 7.25 -8.68
C VAL A 291 0.45 6.84 -9.43
N LEU A 292 -0.65 6.66 -8.69
CA LEU A 292 -1.92 6.20 -9.28
C LEU A 292 -2.48 7.23 -10.26
N ASN A 293 -2.41 8.52 -9.93
CA ASN A 293 -2.84 9.60 -10.81
C ASN A 293 -2.00 9.65 -12.09
N VAL A 294 -0.66 9.56 -11.99
CA VAL A 294 0.22 9.52 -13.16
C VAL A 294 -0.09 8.29 -14.02
N GLN A 295 -0.33 7.11 -13.41
CA GLN A 295 -0.74 5.90 -14.12
C GLN A 295 -2.09 6.05 -14.83
N GLU A 296 -3.07 6.67 -14.19
CA GLU A 296 -4.38 6.93 -14.79
C GLU A 296 -4.28 7.91 -15.97
N MET A 297 -3.51 9.00 -15.81
CA MET A 297 -3.25 9.95 -16.89
C MET A 297 -2.53 9.28 -18.07
N CYS A 298 -1.53 8.45 -17.76
CA CYS A 298 -0.83 7.61 -18.73
C CYS A 298 -1.78 6.69 -19.51
N TYR A 299 -2.70 6.01 -18.82
CA TYR A 299 -3.69 5.14 -19.45
C TYR A 299 -4.60 5.92 -20.41
N ARG A 300 -5.17 7.03 -19.96
CA ARG A 300 -6.07 7.89 -20.76
C ARG A 300 -5.42 8.40 -22.04
N ILE A 301 -4.13 8.74 -21.95
CA ILE A 301 -3.37 9.24 -23.10
C ILE A 301 -2.96 8.12 -24.03
N SER A 302 -2.69 6.92 -23.52
CA SER A 302 -2.25 5.77 -24.34
C SER A 302 -3.29 5.29 -25.36
N ASP A 303 -4.55 5.70 -25.23
CA ASP A 303 -5.65 5.41 -26.17
C ASP A 303 -5.80 6.49 -27.26
N MET A 304 -5.06 7.59 -27.16
CA MET A 304 -5.03 8.62 -28.20
C MET A 304 -4.22 8.11 -29.41
N GLY A 305 -4.83 8.03 -30.59
CA GLY A 305 -4.09 7.71 -31.82
C GLY A 305 -3.28 8.91 -32.31
N LEU A 306 -2.02 8.69 -32.72
CA LEU A 306 -1.25 9.69 -33.48
C LEU A 306 -1.70 9.75 -34.94
N CYS A 307 -2.28 8.65 -35.44
CA CYS A 307 -2.73 8.52 -36.81
C CYS A 307 -4.25 8.70 -36.91
N ARG A 308 -4.71 9.51 -37.87
CA ARG A 308 -6.12 9.74 -38.17
C ARG A 308 -6.43 9.32 -39.60
N ILE A 309 -7.24 8.28 -39.79
CA ILE A 309 -7.66 7.80 -41.11
C ILE A 309 -9.18 7.75 -41.12
N GLU A 310 -9.81 8.48 -42.04
CA GLU A 310 -11.26 8.47 -42.23
C GLU A 310 -11.62 7.30 -43.16
N LYS A 311 -12.63 6.52 -42.76
CA LYS A 311 -13.12 5.38 -43.55
C LYS A 311 -13.96 5.92 -44.70
N GLY A 312 -13.79 5.34 -45.89
CA GLY A 312 -14.56 5.74 -47.07
C GLY A 312 -14.14 7.09 -47.67
N TYR A 313 -12.93 7.56 -47.40
CA TYR A 313 -12.36 8.76 -48.04
C TYR A 313 -11.09 8.41 -48.84
N THR A 314 -10.98 8.95 -50.05
CA THR A 314 -9.78 8.84 -50.90
C THR A 314 -8.93 10.09 -50.72
N TYR A 315 -7.67 9.92 -50.34
CA TYR A 315 -6.75 11.04 -50.11
C TYR A 315 -5.83 11.30 -51.30
N THR A 316 -5.49 12.55 -51.59
CA THR A 316 -4.18 12.83 -52.23
C THR A 316 -3.06 12.66 -51.19
N LEU A 317 -1.82 12.40 -51.64
CA LEU A 317 -0.69 12.25 -50.72
C LEU A 317 -0.46 13.52 -49.87
N GLU A 318 -0.62 14.70 -50.46
CA GLU A 318 -0.48 15.98 -49.77
C GLU A 318 -1.60 16.21 -48.74
N GLU A 319 -2.86 15.93 -49.09
CA GLU A 319 -3.98 16.01 -48.15
C GLU A 319 -3.82 15.04 -46.99
N PHE A 320 -3.36 13.81 -47.27
CA PHE A 320 -3.10 12.82 -46.23
C PHE A 320 -2.03 13.33 -45.26
N ARG A 321 -0.90 13.84 -45.79
CA ARG A 321 0.19 14.41 -44.98
C ARG A 321 -0.29 15.58 -44.14
N SER A 322 -1.02 16.52 -44.74
CA SER A 322 -1.59 17.68 -44.05
C SER A 322 -2.55 17.26 -42.92
N THR A 323 -3.40 16.26 -43.17
CA THR A 323 -4.33 15.72 -42.17
C THR A 323 -3.59 15.03 -41.01
N GLN A 324 -2.55 14.25 -41.30
CA GLN A 324 -1.72 13.66 -40.24
C GLN A 324 -0.99 14.73 -39.43
N PHE A 325 -0.40 15.73 -40.07
CA PHE A 325 0.34 16.79 -39.36
C PHE A 325 -0.58 17.63 -38.48
N LYS A 326 -1.78 17.97 -38.95
CA LYS A 326 -2.80 18.64 -38.13
C LYS A 326 -3.18 17.80 -36.90
N GLN A 327 -3.39 16.50 -37.07
CA GLN A 327 -3.64 15.59 -35.95
C GLN A 327 -2.46 15.58 -34.95
N LEU A 328 -1.23 15.59 -35.45
CA LEU A 328 -0.03 15.58 -34.60
C LEU A 328 0.16 16.88 -33.83
N ASP A 329 -0.18 18.03 -34.40
CA ASP A 329 -0.15 19.31 -33.68
C ASP A 329 -1.17 19.33 -32.53
N GLU A 330 -2.38 18.81 -32.76
CA GLU A 330 -3.40 18.66 -31.71
C GLU A 330 -2.93 17.71 -30.59
N VAL A 331 -2.31 16.59 -30.96
CA VAL A 331 -1.76 15.63 -30.01
C VAL A 331 -0.58 16.22 -29.24
N ALA A 332 0.34 16.93 -29.91
CA ALA A 332 1.49 17.57 -29.29
C ALA A 332 1.06 18.56 -28.19
N SER A 333 0.03 19.37 -28.48
CA SER A 333 -0.57 20.28 -27.49
C SER A 333 -1.09 19.53 -26.26
N ARG A 334 -1.84 18.43 -26.46
CA ARG A 334 -2.35 17.60 -25.35
C ARG A 334 -1.23 16.90 -24.56
N LEU A 335 -0.16 16.47 -25.22
CA LEU A 335 1.01 15.87 -24.58
C LEU A 335 1.76 16.90 -23.73
N ALA A 336 1.85 18.15 -24.19
CA ALA A 336 2.42 19.24 -23.41
C ALA A 336 1.59 19.55 -22.15
N GLU A 337 0.26 19.65 -22.28
CA GLU A 337 -0.64 19.82 -21.13
C GLU A 337 -0.53 18.66 -20.14
N PHE A 338 -0.47 17.42 -20.65
CA PHE A 338 -0.24 16.24 -19.83
C PHE A 338 1.06 16.30 -19.04
N ARG A 339 2.17 16.68 -19.70
CA ARG A 339 3.47 16.81 -19.05
C ARG A 339 3.41 17.81 -17.91
N GLU A 340 2.78 18.97 -18.13
CA GLU A 340 2.63 20.01 -17.11
C GLU A 340 1.80 19.53 -15.91
N LEU A 341 0.70 18.81 -16.17
CA LEU A 341 -0.11 18.22 -15.10
C LEU A 341 0.66 17.14 -14.32
N ALA A 342 1.38 16.25 -15.01
CA ALA A 342 2.18 15.21 -14.37
C ALA A 342 3.29 15.83 -13.51
N LYS A 343 3.93 16.89 -14.02
CA LYS A 343 4.95 17.68 -13.31
C LYS A 343 4.41 18.23 -11.99
N GLU A 344 3.23 18.86 -12.00
CA GLU A 344 2.60 19.41 -10.80
C GLU A 344 2.22 18.33 -9.78
N VAL A 345 1.61 17.22 -10.24
CA VAL A 345 1.22 16.10 -9.36
C VAL A 345 2.43 15.48 -8.66
N VAL A 346 3.51 15.23 -9.41
CA VAL A 346 4.75 14.66 -8.87
C VAL A 346 5.40 15.62 -7.88
N ARG A 347 5.48 16.92 -8.20
CA ARG A 347 6.09 17.92 -7.31
C ARG A 347 5.29 18.12 -6.02
N SER A 348 3.97 18.27 -6.12
CA SER A 348 3.10 18.43 -4.96
C SER A 348 3.25 17.25 -3.99
N ALA A 349 3.34 16.03 -4.52
CA ALA A 349 3.58 14.83 -3.72
C ALA A 349 4.98 14.80 -3.10
N CYS A 350 6.04 15.16 -3.85
CA CYS A 350 7.40 15.25 -3.34
C CYS A 350 7.52 16.29 -2.21
N ARG A 351 6.92 17.47 -2.39
CA ARG A 351 6.86 18.53 -1.37
C ARG A 351 6.15 18.05 -0.11
N THR A 352 4.98 17.45 -0.25
CA THR A 352 4.22 16.91 0.89
C THR A 352 5.01 15.83 1.62
N ALA A 353 5.63 14.89 0.89
CA ALA A 353 6.44 13.82 1.48
C ALA A 353 7.70 14.34 2.20
N LEU A 354 8.31 15.42 1.69
CA LEU A 354 9.47 16.05 2.31
C LEU A 354 9.07 16.78 3.61
N LEU A 355 7.95 17.50 3.60
CA LEU A 355 7.37 18.16 4.77
C LEU A 355 6.94 17.16 5.86
N GLU A 356 6.32 16.04 5.47
CA GLU A 356 5.98 14.93 6.39
C GLU A 356 7.23 14.33 7.07
N SER A 357 8.40 14.44 6.41
CA SER A 357 9.68 14.00 6.95
C SER A 357 10.37 15.06 7.82
N GLY A 358 9.74 16.22 8.02
CA GLY A 358 10.25 17.33 8.83
C GLY A 358 11.22 18.28 8.10
N PHE A 359 11.35 18.15 6.78
CA PHE A 359 12.24 18.99 5.98
C PHE A 359 11.43 19.94 5.09
N THR A 360 11.83 21.21 5.05
CA THR A 360 11.26 22.18 4.11
C THR A 360 11.98 22.08 2.77
N PRO A 361 11.27 21.94 1.63
CA PRO A 361 11.87 22.05 0.31
C PRO A 361 12.51 23.43 0.10
N ASP A 362 13.62 23.48 -0.61
CA ASP A 362 14.38 24.71 -0.91
C ASP A 362 13.73 25.52 -2.06
N ASP A 363 12.40 25.50 -2.16
CA ASP A 363 11.59 26.01 -3.29
C ASP A 363 11.43 27.55 -3.34
N TYR A 364 12.09 28.28 -2.44
CA TYR A 364 11.89 29.73 -2.26
C TYR A 364 12.42 30.62 -3.40
N PHE A 365 13.06 30.05 -4.44
CA PHE A 365 13.64 30.83 -5.53
C PHE A 365 12.82 30.89 -6.83
N TYR A 366 11.82 30.02 -7.02
CA TYR A 366 11.09 29.92 -8.31
C TYR A 366 9.61 30.34 -8.25
N GLY A 367 9.04 30.56 -7.06
CA GLY A 367 7.59 30.80 -6.89
C GLY A 367 7.14 32.27 -6.86
N SER A 368 8.05 33.23 -6.70
CA SER A 368 7.69 34.63 -6.41
C SER A 368 7.42 35.51 -7.63
N GLU A 369 7.77 35.09 -8.84
CA GLU A 369 7.63 35.94 -10.03
C GLU A 369 6.36 35.67 -10.86
N GLN A 370 5.75 34.48 -10.78
CA GLN A 370 4.63 34.14 -11.65
C GLN A 370 3.23 34.30 -11.02
N VAL A 371 3.12 34.34 -9.69
CA VAL A 371 1.81 34.38 -9.01
C VAL A 371 1.31 35.81 -8.77
N THR A 372 2.18 36.82 -8.86
CA THR A 372 1.86 38.20 -8.46
C THR A 372 1.11 39.02 -9.52
N MET A 373 0.94 38.51 -10.75
CA MET A 373 0.30 39.28 -11.83
C MET A 373 -1.09 38.83 -12.29
N VAL A 374 -1.62 37.67 -11.88
CA VAL A 374 -2.83 37.10 -12.54
C VAL A 374 -4.09 37.07 -11.68
N THR A 375 -4.04 37.27 -10.36
CA THR A 375 -5.27 37.28 -9.55
C THR A 375 -5.26 38.38 -8.50
N GLY A 376 -5.59 39.60 -8.91
CA GLY A 376 -6.08 40.63 -8.01
C GLY A 376 -7.51 40.29 -7.57
N LEU A 377 -7.67 39.42 -6.57
CA LEU A 377 -8.90 39.23 -5.80
C LEU A 377 -8.62 38.38 -4.54
N ALA A 378 -8.70 39.05 -3.38
CA ALA A 378 -9.02 38.53 -2.04
C ALA A 378 -8.34 37.24 -1.55
N ALA A 379 -7.10 37.36 -1.06
CA ALA A 379 -6.50 36.40 -0.14
C ALA A 379 -6.80 36.78 1.31
N SER A 380 -8.01 36.50 1.78
CA SER A 380 -8.37 36.56 3.21
C SER A 380 -8.87 35.20 3.68
N SER A 381 -8.01 34.17 3.68
CA SER A 381 -8.11 32.99 4.56
C SER A 381 -6.98 31.99 4.28
N LEU A 382 -5.72 32.38 4.55
CA LEU A 382 -4.65 31.41 4.75
C LEU A 382 -3.81 31.90 5.93
N LEU A 383 -3.55 31.00 6.87
CA LEU A 383 -2.87 31.23 8.13
C LEU A 383 -1.62 32.11 7.97
N VAL A 384 -1.78 33.39 8.32
CA VAL A 384 -0.69 34.32 8.54
C VAL A 384 0.06 33.83 9.78
N ILE A 385 1.16 33.13 9.58
CA ILE A 385 2.21 33.07 10.59
C ILE A 385 2.79 34.49 10.62
N PRO A 386 2.71 35.24 11.74
CA PRO A 386 3.04 36.65 11.75
C PRO A 386 4.54 36.84 11.47
N HIS A 387 4.82 37.60 10.42
CA HIS A 387 6.14 37.88 9.87
C HIS A 387 6.87 39.02 10.61
N TYR A 388 6.61 39.23 11.90
CA TYR A 388 7.13 40.37 12.65
C TYR A 388 8.26 40.05 13.65
N GLU A 389 8.66 38.78 13.82
CA GLU A 389 9.66 38.42 14.84
C GLU A 389 10.85 37.63 14.29
N ARG A 390 11.34 37.98 13.08
CA ARG A 390 12.54 37.34 12.48
C ARG A 390 13.75 38.26 12.31
N GLU A 391 13.68 39.53 12.67
CA GLU A 391 14.79 40.49 12.41
C GLU A 391 15.49 41.05 13.65
N LEU A 392 15.29 40.48 14.86
CA LEU A 392 15.95 41.01 16.08
C LEU A 392 16.85 40.05 16.86
N TYR A 393 17.07 38.82 16.41
CA TYR A 393 18.18 38.00 16.92
C TYR A 393 18.89 37.31 15.76
N GLY A 394 20.14 37.71 15.52
CA GLY A 394 21.06 37.06 14.61
C GLY A 394 21.52 35.70 15.15
N GLU A 395 20.61 34.74 15.21
CA GLU A 395 20.95 33.33 15.38
C GLU A 395 20.93 32.67 14.00
N THR A 396 22.15 32.32 13.56
CA THR A 396 22.44 31.44 12.44
C THR A 396 21.35 30.39 12.27
N ALA A 397 20.76 30.26 11.07
CA ALA A 397 19.98 29.08 10.71
C ALA A 397 20.76 27.85 11.22
N GLU A 398 20.24 27.16 12.25
CA GLU A 398 20.96 26.08 12.91
C GLU A 398 21.44 25.13 11.82
N LYS A 399 22.76 25.05 11.65
CA LYS A 399 23.36 24.15 10.69
C LYS A 399 22.90 22.75 11.07
N MET A 400 22.12 22.10 10.21
CA MET A 400 21.59 20.77 10.49
C MET A 400 22.73 19.82 10.86
N THR A 401 22.47 18.96 11.84
CA THR A 401 23.42 17.98 12.33
C THR A 401 23.82 17.01 11.22
N TYR A 402 24.98 16.36 11.36
CA TYR A 402 25.45 15.38 10.36
C TYR A 402 24.41 14.26 10.10
N THR A 403 23.71 13.83 11.15
CA THR A 403 22.63 12.84 11.07
C THR A 403 21.40 13.36 10.32
N GLU A 404 21.00 14.61 10.54
CA GLU A 404 19.89 15.25 9.82
C GLU A 404 20.24 15.48 8.35
N GLN A 405 21.48 15.87 8.04
CA GLN A 405 21.98 15.97 6.67
C GLN A 405 21.88 14.63 5.94
N ALA A 406 22.37 13.55 6.57
CA ALA A 406 22.31 12.20 6.00
C ALA A 406 20.85 11.75 5.76
N ASN A 407 19.94 12.08 6.69
CA ASN A 407 18.52 11.80 6.53
C ASN A 407 17.89 12.61 5.40
N LYS A 408 18.14 13.94 5.31
CA LYS A 408 17.66 14.78 4.19
C LYS A 408 18.14 14.23 2.85
N ARG A 409 19.43 13.88 2.73
CA ARG A 409 20.01 13.23 1.52
C ARG A 409 19.29 11.93 1.15
N SER A 410 19.08 11.05 2.13
CA SER A 410 18.41 9.76 1.91
C SER A 410 16.97 9.96 1.42
N HIS A 411 16.23 10.89 2.02
CA HIS A 411 14.86 11.23 1.61
C HIS A 411 14.82 11.85 0.21
N CYS A 412 15.68 12.83 -0.09
CA CYS A 412 15.78 13.44 -1.42
C CYS A 412 16.18 12.42 -2.50
N ARG A 413 17.10 11.49 -2.18
CA ARG A 413 17.44 10.37 -3.08
C ARG A 413 16.24 9.48 -3.35
N ARG A 414 15.44 9.18 -2.33
CA ARG A 414 14.20 8.41 -2.48
C ARG A 414 13.17 9.15 -3.34
N LEU A 415 12.98 10.45 -3.15
CA LEU A 415 12.10 11.27 -3.99
C LEU A 415 12.59 11.35 -5.43
N THR A 416 13.90 11.43 -5.64
CA THR A 416 14.51 11.35 -6.97
C THR A 416 14.21 10.02 -7.66
N CYS A 417 14.27 8.89 -6.94
CA CYS A 417 13.85 7.60 -7.48
C CYS A 417 12.35 7.55 -7.81
N PHE A 418 11.50 8.26 -7.07
CA PHE A 418 10.08 8.40 -7.37
C PHE A 418 9.84 9.20 -8.66
N ILE A 419 10.53 10.32 -8.86
CA ILE A 419 10.46 11.10 -10.10
C ILE A 419 10.92 10.25 -11.29
N ARG A 420 12.01 9.47 -11.12
CA ARG A 420 12.45 8.51 -12.14
C ARG A 420 11.39 7.47 -12.48
N LEU A 421 10.65 6.96 -11.49
CA LEU A 421 9.54 6.03 -11.74
C LEU A 421 8.45 6.68 -12.60
N ALA A 422 8.11 7.95 -12.33
CA ALA A 422 7.16 8.70 -13.15
C ALA A 422 7.67 8.83 -14.60
N ASP A 423 8.96 9.13 -14.80
CA ASP A 423 9.57 9.17 -16.14
C ASP A 423 9.48 7.82 -16.86
N TYR A 424 9.71 6.70 -16.17
CA TYR A 424 9.53 5.38 -16.79
C TYR A 424 8.08 5.13 -17.23
N LEU A 425 7.10 5.58 -16.46
CA LEU A 425 5.69 5.45 -16.84
C LEU A 425 5.35 6.32 -18.05
N ILE A 426 5.82 7.57 -18.07
CA ILE A 426 5.60 8.52 -19.17
C ILE A 426 6.30 8.02 -20.44
N VAL A 427 7.56 7.62 -20.37
CA VAL A 427 8.31 7.12 -21.52
C VAL A 427 7.72 5.82 -22.06
N ASN A 428 7.24 4.92 -21.20
CA ASN A 428 6.56 3.71 -21.64
C ASN A 428 5.25 4.02 -22.37
N THR A 429 4.45 4.99 -21.90
CA THR A 429 3.21 5.36 -22.61
C THR A 429 3.48 6.05 -23.93
N MET A 430 4.49 6.92 -23.98
CA MET A 430 5.02 7.51 -25.21
C MET A 430 5.44 6.43 -26.23
N HIS A 431 6.19 5.42 -25.80
CA HIS A 431 6.55 4.28 -26.65
C HIS A 431 5.33 3.52 -27.16
N VAL A 432 4.39 3.17 -26.27
CA VAL A 432 3.14 2.48 -26.64
C VAL A 432 2.33 3.28 -27.65
N LEU A 433 2.25 4.60 -27.50
CA LEU A 433 1.58 5.49 -28.44
C LEU A 433 2.17 5.43 -29.85
N ALA A 434 3.50 5.52 -29.95
CA ALA A 434 4.20 5.42 -31.22
C ALA A 434 3.98 4.06 -31.88
N VAL A 435 4.18 2.96 -31.13
CA VAL A 435 4.01 1.60 -31.66
C VAL A 435 2.56 1.35 -32.10
N LYS A 436 1.57 1.70 -31.27
CA LYS A 436 0.15 1.57 -31.63
C LYS A 436 -0.16 2.33 -32.92
N SER A 437 0.34 3.56 -33.06
CA SER A 437 0.03 4.39 -34.22
C SER A 437 0.63 3.87 -35.53
N VAL A 438 1.90 3.43 -35.49
CA VAL A 438 2.55 2.80 -36.66
C VAL A 438 1.87 1.46 -37.00
N THR A 439 1.45 0.69 -35.97
CA THR A 439 0.69 -0.56 -36.18
C THR A 439 -0.68 -0.30 -36.81
N THR A 440 -1.40 0.73 -36.36
CA THR A 440 -2.68 1.13 -36.96
C THR A 440 -2.51 1.49 -38.43
N LEU A 441 -1.48 2.27 -38.78
CA LEU A 441 -1.18 2.61 -40.17
C LEU A 441 -0.91 1.35 -41.01
N LEU A 442 -0.08 0.42 -40.51
CA LEU A 442 0.19 -0.84 -41.21
C LEU A 442 -1.09 -1.68 -41.38
N ASN A 443 -1.94 -1.77 -40.36
CA ASN A 443 -3.17 -2.54 -40.42
C ASN A 443 -4.11 -2.00 -41.50
N TYR A 444 -4.27 -0.67 -41.59
CA TYR A 444 -5.06 -0.04 -42.65
C TYR A 444 -4.51 -0.36 -44.06
N LEU A 445 -3.20 -0.23 -44.26
CA LEU A 445 -2.55 -0.56 -45.53
C LEU A 445 -2.69 -2.05 -45.89
N SER A 446 -2.53 -2.93 -44.90
CA SER A 446 -2.60 -4.39 -45.08
C SER A 446 -4.02 -4.88 -45.33
N ASP A 447 -5.02 -4.28 -44.67
CA ASP A 447 -6.42 -4.65 -44.87
C ASP A 447 -6.93 -4.23 -46.25
N LYS A 448 -6.41 -3.13 -46.81
CA LYS A 448 -6.66 -2.76 -48.21
C LYS A 448 -5.97 -3.73 -49.17
N LEU A 449 -4.71 -4.10 -48.89
CA LEU A 449 -3.95 -5.06 -49.71
C LEU A 449 -4.59 -6.47 -49.76
N LYS A 450 -5.20 -6.94 -48.68
CA LYS A 450 -5.96 -8.23 -48.68
C LYS A 450 -7.18 -8.22 -49.59
N ARG A 451 -7.73 -7.04 -49.88
CA ARG A 451 -8.95 -6.86 -50.69
C ARG A 451 -8.63 -6.63 -52.17
N THR A 452 -7.37 -6.39 -52.50
CA THR A 452 -6.89 -6.31 -53.88
C THR A 452 -6.94 -7.71 -54.53
N PRO A 453 -7.49 -7.87 -55.75
CA PRO A 453 -7.57 -9.17 -56.42
C PRO A 453 -6.18 -9.79 -56.61
N ALA A 454 -6.09 -11.12 -56.47
CA ALA A 454 -4.84 -11.85 -56.62
C ALA A 454 -4.26 -11.71 -58.05
N ALA A 455 -2.93 -11.73 -58.18
CA ALA A 455 -2.23 -11.48 -59.45
C ALA A 455 -2.71 -12.39 -60.59
N ASP A 456 -3.13 -13.61 -60.27
CA ASP A 456 -3.62 -14.62 -61.21
C ASP A 456 -4.99 -14.25 -61.83
N VAL A 457 -5.78 -13.40 -61.16
CA VAL A 457 -7.07 -12.88 -61.68
C VAL A 457 -6.81 -11.72 -62.64
N ILE A 458 -5.85 -10.87 -62.32
CA ILE A 458 -5.53 -9.68 -63.10
C ILE A 458 -4.81 -10.05 -64.41
N GLN A 459 -3.98 -11.10 -64.40
CA GLN A 459 -3.38 -11.62 -65.65
C GLN A 459 -4.44 -12.14 -66.64
N LYS A 460 -5.59 -12.63 -66.15
CA LYS A 460 -6.70 -13.05 -67.03
C LYS A 460 -7.38 -11.86 -67.71
N TRP A 461 -7.39 -10.68 -67.08
CA TRP A 461 -7.95 -9.46 -67.69
C TRP A 461 -7.13 -8.97 -68.88
N ASN A 462 -5.83 -9.28 -68.91
CA ASN A 462 -4.99 -9.03 -70.08
C ASN A 462 -5.14 -10.08 -71.20
N THR A 463 -5.88 -11.17 -70.97
CA THR A 463 -5.92 -12.33 -71.88
C THR A 463 -7.32 -12.61 -72.49
N GLU A 464 -8.41 -12.08 -71.94
CA GLU A 464 -9.77 -12.30 -72.47
C GLU A 464 -10.32 -11.09 -73.25
N GLU A 465 -10.54 -11.28 -74.56
CA GLU A 465 -11.43 -10.44 -75.37
C GLU A 465 -12.85 -10.42 -74.76
N LYS A 466 -13.39 -9.21 -74.56
CA LYS A 466 -14.81 -8.88 -74.31
C LYS A 466 -15.62 -9.96 -73.57
N ILE A 467 -15.76 -9.80 -72.26
CA ILE A 467 -16.88 -10.41 -71.53
C ILE A 467 -18.14 -9.60 -71.87
N GLU A 468 -19.06 -10.21 -72.63
CA GLU A 468 -20.42 -9.70 -72.79
C GLU A 468 -21.09 -9.55 -71.42
N VAL A 469 -21.62 -8.34 -71.19
CA VAL A 469 -22.46 -8.02 -70.03
C VAL A 469 -23.69 -8.93 -70.06
N SER A 470 -23.74 -9.91 -69.15
CA SER A 470 -24.99 -10.58 -68.78
C SER A 470 -25.42 -10.07 -67.40
N GLU A 471 -26.29 -9.07 -67.40
CA GLU A 471 -27.09 -8.71 -66.25
C GLU A 471 -27.87 -9.94 -65.76
N LYS A 472 -27.45 -10.51 -64.63
CA LYS A 472 -28.35 -11.35 -63.82
C LYS A 472 -28.72 -10.60 -62.55
N LYS A 473 -29.90 -9.98 -62.61
CA LYS A 473 -30.74 -9.66 -61.45
C LYS A 473 -30.74 -10.83 -60.46
N ALA A 474 -30.21 -10.59 -59.26
CA ALA A 474 -30.59 -11.34 -58.08
C ALA A 474 -30.83 -10.35 -56.92
N VAL A 475 -32.10 -10.32 -56.54
CA VAL A 475 -32.81 -9.61 -55.48
C VAL A 475 -32.05 -9.44 -54.15
N SER A 476 -32.01 -8.18 -53.69
CA SER A 476 -32.12 -7.65 -52.32
C SER A 476 -32.00 -8.61 -51.12
N GLY A 477 -31.01 -8.33 -50.28
CA GLY A 477 -30.92 -8.78 -48.89
C GLY A 477 -29.88 -7.98 -48.10
N THR A 478 -30.24 -6.79 -47.62
CA THR A 478 -29.71 -6.08 -46.42
C THR A 478 -28.29 -6.44 -45.93
N ALA A 479 -27.27 -6.11 -46.72
CA ALA A 479 -25.86 -6.05 -46.30
C ALA A 479 -25.07 -4.92 -47.01
N GLY A 480 -25.78 -3.98 -47.64
CA GLY A 480 -25.24 -3.10 -48.68
C GLY A 480 -24.53 -1.82 -48.25
N GLN A 481 -24.23 -1.60 -46.96
CA GLN A 481 -23.46 -0.42 -46.54
C GLN A 481 -21.99 -0.74 -46.21
N ASP A 482 -21.70 -1.93 -45.66
CA ASP A 482 -20.33 -2.32 -45.31
C ASP A 482 -19.51 -2.87 -46.50
N GLU A 483 -20.18 -3.41 -47.53
CA GLU A 483 -19.50 -3.97 -48.71
C GLU A 483 -19.12 -2.90 -49.75
N GLU A 484 -19.88 -1.82 -49.90
CA GLU A 484 -19.56 -0.71 -50.82
C GLU A 484 -18.43 0.20 -50.31
N GLU A 485 -18.34 0.45 -49.00
CA GLU A 485 -17.20 1.16 -48.38
C GLU A 485 -15.87 0.38 -48.52
N SER A 486 -15.94 -0.92 -48.84
CA SER A 486 -14.80 -1.82 -48.76
C SER A 486 -13.80 -1.67 -49.92
N PHE A 487 -14.26 -1.21 -51.09
CA PHE A 487 -13.48 -1.09 -52.33
C PHE A 487 -12.92 0.30 -52.61
N LEU A 488 -13.20 1.30 -51.77
CA LEU A 488 -12.71 2.65 -52.04
C LEU A 488 -11.17 2.71 -51.90
N PRO A 489 -10.44 3.20 -52.93
CA PRO A 489 -8.99 3.32 -52.87
C PRO A 489 -8.59 4.35 -51.81
N MET A 490 -7.46 4.07 -51.14
CA MET A 490 -6.94 4.94 -50.08
C MET A 490 -6.30 6.21 -50.63
N PHE A 491 -5.65 6.11 -51.79
CA PHE A 491 -4.89 7.20 -52.40
C PHE A 491 -5.29 7.45 -53.86
N LEU A 492 -5.31 8.72 -54.24
CA LEU A 492 -5.43 9.15 -55.63
C LEU A 492 -4.02 9.34 -56.22
N THR A 493 -3.79 8.73 -57.38
CA THR A 493 -2.54 8.87 -58.15
C THR A 493 -2.90 9.18 -59.60
N GLU A 494 -2.25 10.19 -60.17
CA GLU A 494 -2.41 10.56 -61.57
C GLU A 494 -1.40 9.80 -62.44
N LEU A 495 -1.86 9.38 -63.62
CA LEU A 495 -1.01 8.75 -64.62
C LEU A 495 -0.64 9.77 -65.70
N ILE A 496 0.65 10.03 -65.85
CA ILE A 496 1.21 10.95 -66.85
C ILE A 496 1.83 10.12 -67.96
N LEU A 497 1.26 10.21 -69.16
CA LEU A 497 1.78 9.54 -70.36
C LEU A 497 2.74 10.49 -71.10
N GLU A 498 4.03 10.17 -71.08
CA GLU A 498 5.04 10.80 -71.92
C GLU A 498 5.38 9.92 -73.13
N ILE A 499 5.99 10.52 -74.16
CA ILE A 499 6.30 9.86 -75.45
C ILE A 499 7.22 8.63 -75.26
N HIS A 500 8.03 8.61 -74.19
CA HIS A 500 9.01 7.57 -73.91
C HIS A 500 8.82 6.87 -72.56
N ALA A 501 7.84 7.30 -71.75
CA ALA A 501 7.67 6.80 -70.39
C ALA A 501 6.23 6.97 -69.89
N LEU A 502 5.85 6.13 -68.95
CA LEU A 502 4.57 6.15 -68.26
C LEU A 502 4.89 6.44 -66.79
N LEU A 503 4.58 7.66 -66.34
CA LEU A 503 4.99 8.20 -65.04
C LEU A 503 3.78 8.34 -64.12
N PHE A 504 4.02 8.24 -62.81
CA PHE A 504 3.00 8.42 -61.78
C PHE A 504 3.28 9.68 -60.99
N ALA A 505 2.23 10.45 -60.72
CA ALA A 505 2.24 11.60 -59.83
C ALA A 505 1.17 11.41 -58.75
N PRO A 506 1.54 11.10 -57.50
CA PRO A 506 2.90 10.89 -56.95
C PRO A 506 3.52 9.55 -57.39
N SER A 507 4.84 9.47 -57.43
CA SER A 507 5.59 8.23 -57.69
C SER A 507 5.63 7.32 -56.46
N LEU A 508 6.03 6.06 -56.64
CA LEU A 508 6.24 5.12 -55.52
C LEU A 508 7.24 5.69 -54.49
N ASP A 509 8.30 6.33 -54.96
CA ASP A 509 9.32 6.93 -54.09
C ASP A 509 8.72 8.08 -53.28
N ASP A 510 7.86 8.91 -53.90
CA ASP A 510 7.14 9.98 -53.20
C ASP A 510 6.21 9.44 -52.11
N PHE A 511 5.50 8.34 -52.37
CA PHE A 511 4.68 7.67 -51.35
C PHE A 511 5.52 7.09 -50.22
N GLN A 512 6.68 6.48 -50.53
CA GLN A 512 7.58 5.96 -49.52
C GLN A 512 8.16 7.07 -48.65
N GLU A 513 8.57 8.19 -49.24
CA GLU A 513 9.08 9.37 -48.54
C GLU A 513 7.97 10.01 -47.69
N GLY A 514 6.79 10.25 -48.26
CA GLY A 514 5.66 10.85 -47.55
C GLY A 514 5.21 10.04 -46.34
N ILE A 515 5.15 8.71 -46.44
CA ILE A 515 4.82 7.83 -45.31
C ILE A 515 5.97 7.76 -44.30
N ALA A 516 7.23 7.74 -44.74
CA ALA A 516 8.38 7.77 -43.85
C ALA A 516 8.44 9.08 -43.05
N ASP A 517 8.14 10.21 -43.67
CA ASP A 517 8.01 11.51 -43.04
C ASP A 517 6.95 11.53 -41.95
N ILE A 518 5.78 10.94 -42.21
CA ILE A 518 4.70 10.82 -41.22
C ILE A 518 5.17 9.98 -40.03
N ILE A 519 5.85 8.85 -40.26
CA ILE A 519 6.38 7.99 -39.18
C ILE A 519 7.46 8.72 -38.38
N ASN A 520 8.36 9.44 -39.05
CA ASN A 520 9.39 10.25 -38.40
C ASN A 520 8.75 11.34 -37.54
N GLN A 521 7.68 11.98 -38.03
CA GLN A 521 6.95 12.98 -37.27
C GLN A 521 6.23 12.36 -36.07
N PHE A 522 5.66 11.14 -36.18
CA PHE A 522 5.11 10.41 -35.03
C PHE A 522 6.17 10.23 -33.93
N GLN A 523 7.37 9.81 -34.30
CA GLN A 523 8.48 9.65 -33.36
C GLN A 523 8.90 11.00 -32.76
N ALA A 524 9.00 12.06 -33.58
CA ALA A 524 9.39 13.40 -33.14
C ALA A 524 8.37 14.00 -32.16
N THR A 525 7.07 13.89 -32.44
CA THR A 525 6.00 14.37 -31.55
C THR A 525 6.09 13.71 -30.18
N VAL A 526 6.34 12.41 -30.12
CA VAL A 526 6.46 11.67 -28.86
C VAL A 526 7.78 12.00 -28.14
N LEU A 527 8.89 12.16 -28.88
CA LEU A 527 10.19 12.55 -28.33
C LEU A 527 10.22 13.99 -27.79
N SER A 528 9.28 14.84 -28.21
CA SER A 528 9.15 16.22 -27.69
C SER A 528 8.81 16.26 -26.20
N VAL A 529 8.25 15.17 -25.64
CA VAL A 529 7.92 15.05 -24.22
C VAL A 529 9.19 14.82 -23.41
N ALA A 530 9.75 15.88 -22.85
CA ALA A 530 10.96 15.82 -22.03
C ALA A 530 10.72 15.15 -20.66
N ASN A 531 11.72 14.39 -20.20
CA ASN A 531 11.74 13.78 -18.87
C ASN A 531 11.60 14.84 -17.75
N LEU A 532 11.08 14.42 -16.60
CA LEU A 532 10.91 15.22 -15.40
C LEU A 532 12.21 15.33 -14.58
N VAL A 533 13.02 14.26 -14.51
CA VAL A 533 14.29 14.27 -13.75
C VAL A 533 15.26 15.39 -14.13
N PRO A 534 15.52 15.71 -15.42
CA PRO A 534 16.40 16.82 -15.79
C PRO A 534 15.78 18.22 -15.63
N ASP A 535 14.48 18.32 -15.36
CA ASP A 535 13.77 19.59 -15.23
C ASP A 535 14.20 20.31 -13.94
N GLN A 536 14.63 21.58 -14.07
CA GLN A 536 15.05 22.43 -12.95
C GLN A 536 13.95 22.60 -11.89
N TYR A 537 12.69 22.41 -12.30
CA TYR A 537 11.55 22.44 -11.40
C TYR A 537 11.62 21.37 -10.29
N PHE A 538 12.46 20.34 -10.43
CA PHE A 538 12.70 19.33 -9.39
C PHE A 538 14.05 19.48 -8.67
N ASP A 539 14.82 20.56 -8.90
CA ASP A 539 16.14 20.75 -8.28
C ASP A 539 16.09 20.77 -6.76
N ALA A 540 15.00 21.26 -6.15
CA ALA A 540 14.79 21.20 -4.70
C ALA A 540 14.82 19.77 -4.12
N PHE A 541 14.56 18.75 -4.95
CA PHE A 541 14.59 17.33 -4.56
C PHE A 541 15.78 16.58 -5.14
N THR A 542 16.21 16.91 -6.36
CA THR A 542 17.29 16.21 -7.06
C THR A 542 18.68 16.77 -6.74
N ARG A 543 18.75 18.05 -6.35
CA ARG A 543 19.96 18.80 -5.97
C ARG A 543 19.65 19.69 -4.74
N PRO A 544 19.23 19.10 -3.60
CA PRO A 544 18.83 19.87 -2.43
C PRO A 544 19.99 20.71 -1.88
N ILE A 545 19.68 21.86 -1.29
CA ILE A 545 20.66 22.69 -0.62
C ILE A 545 20.79 22.21 0.82
N ILE A 546 22.00 21.79 1.18
CA ILE A 546 22.33 21.24 2.49
C ILE A 546 23.46 22.08 3.10
N ASN A 547 23.14 22.89 4.12
CA ASN A 547 24.10 23.81 4.76
C ASN A 547 24.84 24.70 3.75
N ASN A 548 24.07 25.36 2.86
CA ASN A 548 24.57 26.23 1.78
C ASN A 548 25.45 25.54 0.73
N LYS A 549 25.44 24.19 0.68
CA LYS A 549 26.06 23.41 -0.39
C LYS A 549 24.99 22.72 -1.21
N THR A 550 25.05 22.87 -2.54
CA THR A 550 24.24 22.10 -3.46
C THR A 550 24.78 20.68 -3.53
N GLU A 551 23.91 19.71 -3.29
CA GLU A 551 24.29 18.30 -3.43
C GLU A 551 24.34 17.90 -4.91
N GLU A 552 25.29 17.01 -5.24
CA GLU A 552 25.41 16.49 -6.59
C GLU A 552 24.23 15.58 -6.95
N LYS A 553 23.82 15.67 -8.22
CA LYS A 553 22.73 14.86 -8.74
C LYS A 553 23.15 13.40 -8.75
N THR A 554 22.57 12.59 -7.86
CA THR A 554 22.92 11.18 -7.70
C THR A 554 22.32 10.27 -8.80
N CYS A 555 21.60 10.84 -9.76
CA CYS A 555 20.90 10.13 -10.83
C CYS A 555 21.26 10.67 -12.22
N GLY A 556 21.28 9.78 -13.22
CA GLY A 556 21.39 10.16 -14.63
C GLY A 556 20.12 10.81 -15.17
N GLU A 557 20.10 11.12 -16.47
CA GLU A 557 19.03 11.90 -17.12
C GLU A 557 17.67 11.19 -17.28
N GLY A 558 17.56 9.94 -16.82
CA GLY A 558 16.34 9.14 -16.90
C GLY A 558 16.35 8.16 -18.09
N PRO A 559 15.22 7.48 -18.37
CA PRO A 559 15.07 6.63 -19.53
C PRO A 559 15.13 7.43 -20.83
N SER A 560 15.83 6.91 -21.84
CA SER A 560 15.93 7.53 -23.16
C SER A 560 15.03 6.82 -24.17
N LEU A 561 13.94 7.48 -24.55
CA LEU A 561 13.00 6.94 -25.55
C LEU A 561 13.68 6.73 -26.92
N SER A 562 14.63 7.59 -27.29
CA SER A 562 15.35 7.46 -28.56
C SER A 562 16.18 6.18 -28.63
N THR A 563 16.78 5.75 -27.52
CA THR A 563 17.45 4.44 -27.45
C THR A 563 16.45 3.29 -27.54
N MET A 564 15.29 3.41 -26.88
CA MET A 564 14.24 2.38 -26.96
C MET A 564 13.74 2.16 -28.40
N PHE A 565 13.54 3.23 -29.18
CA PHE A 565 13.13 3.10 -30.59
C PHE A 565 14.19 2.45 -31.48
N LYS A 566 15.48 2.64 -31.19
CA LYS A 566 16.57 1.99 -31.93
C LYS A 566 16.66 0.50 -31.61
N ASP A 567 16.45 0.15 -30.35
CA ASP A 567 16.57 -1.24 -29.87
C ASP A 567 15.30 -2.08 -30.11
N ASP A 568 14.14 -1.44 -30.31
CA ASP A 568 12.86 -2.11 -30.54
C ASP A 568 12.77 -2.74 -31.94
N LYS A 569 13.17 -4.02 -32.00
CA LYS A 569 13.08 -4.84 -33.21
C LYS A 569 11.66 -4.97 -33.78
N HIS A 570 10.64 -4.93 -32.93
CA HIS A 570 9.25 -5.07 -33.37
C HIS A 570 8.79 -3.80 -34.10
N LEU A 571 9.08 -2.62 -33.53
CA LEU A 571 8.80 -1.35 -34.20
C LEU A 571 9.55 -1.26 -35.54
N GLN A 572 10.84 -1.62 -35.56
CA GLN A 572 11.63 -1.64 -36.81
C GLN A 572 11.05 -2.61 -37.85
N ALA A 573 10.57 -3.79 -37.43
CA ALA A 573 9.91 -4.76 -38.31
C ALA A 573 8.61 -4.23 -38.90
N ILE A 574 7.77 -3.54 -38.11
CA ILE A 574 6.53 -2.92 -38.59
C ILE A 574 6.84 -1.84 -39.64
N ILE A 575 7.83 -0.97 -39.37
CA ILE A 575 8.23 0.08 -40.31
C ILE A 575 8.72 -0.54 -41.63
N GLN A 576 9.49 -1.63 -41.57
CA GLN A 576 9.89 -2.38 -42.76
C GLN A 576 8.70 -2.99 -43.50
N GLN A 577 7.73 -3.57 -42.79
CA GLN A 577 6.51 -4.11 -43.39
C GLN A 577 5.70 -3.03 -44.10
N ILE A 578 5.60 -1.81 -43.55
CA ILE A 578 4.93 -0.69 -44.24
C ILE A 578 5.59 -0.38 -45.58
N LYS A 579 6.93 -0.31 -45.63
CA LYS A 579 7.67 -0.08 -46.87
C LYS A 579 7.41 -1.16 -47.92
N VAL A 580 7.37 -2.42 -47.48
CA VAL A 580 7.08 -3.57 -48.33
C VAL A 580 5.63 -3.54 -48.83
N SER A 581 4.66 -3.32 -47.95
CA SER A 581 3.23 -3.23 -48.32
C SER A 581 2.95 -2.10 -49.32
N ASN A 582 3.59 -0.93 -49.17
CA ASN A 582 3.48 0.15 -50.14
C ASN A 582 4.05 -0.25 -51.51
N SER A 583 5.20 -0.93 -51.52
CA SER A 583 5.80 -1.44 -52.76
C SER A 583 4.90 -2.47 -53.48
N PHE A 584 4.18 -3.29 -52.71
CA PHE A 584 3.21 -4.23 -53.27
C PHE A 584 1.93 -3.54 -53.76
N ASN A 585 1.32 -2.63 -52.99
CA ASN A 585 0.11 -1.92 -53.41
C ASN A 585 0.31 -1.16 -54.73
N PHE A 586 1.42 -0.42 -54.86
CA PHE A 586 1.71 0.35 -56.07
C PHE A 586 1.91 -0.53 -57.32
N ARG A 587 2.30 -1.79 -57.12
CA ARG A 587 2.50 -2.77 -58.20
C ARG A 587 1.20 -3.51 -58.58
N PHE A 588 0.23 -3.57 -57.67
CA PHE A 588 -1.03 -4.30 -57.85
C PHE A 588 -2.18 -3.42 -58.35
N ASP A 589 -2.27 -2.16 -57.88
CA ASP A 589 -3.32 -1.22 -58.34
C ASP A 589 -3.15 -0.79 -59.81
N PHE A 590 -2.04 -1.17 -60.47
CA PHE A 590 -1.70 -0.76 -61.84
C PHE A 590 -1.77 -1.85 -62.91
N PHE A 591 -2.09 -3.10 -62.55
CA PHE A 591 -2.41 -4.13 -63.56
C PHE A 591 -3.92 -4.31 -63.79
N CYS A 592 -4.76 -3.66 -62.96
CA CYS A 592 -6.20 -3.49 -63.16
C CYS A 592 -6.47 -2.23 -64.00
#